data_AF-A0A435FHB8-F1
#
_entry.id   AF-A0A435FHB8-F1
#
_cell.length_a   1.000
_cell.length_b   1.000
_cell.length_c   1.000
_cell.angle_alpha   90.00
_cell.angle_beta   90.00
_cell.angle_gamma   90.00
#
_symmetry.space_group_name_H-M   'P 1'
#
loop_
_entity.id
_entity.type
_entity.pdbx_description
1 polymer ?
#
loop_
_entity_poly.entity_id
_entity_poly.type
_entity_poly.pdbx_seq_one_letter_code
_entity_poly.pdbx_strand_id
1 'polypeptide(L)' 'MMNLAEYRRRPSSLADYLPWAALVAPGVVLNKDGSFQRTARFRGPDLDSATPAELVGTTARLNGALRRLG' A
#
# COMPACT_ATOMS: atom_id res chain seq x y z
N MET A 1 -25.88 -4.52 13.15
CA MET A 1 -24.88 -4.52 14.24
C MET A 1 -24.61 -3.07 14.60
N MET A 2 -24.64 -2.70 15.89
CA MET A 2 -24.51 -1.31 16.36
C MET A 2 -23.07 -0.82 16.14
N ASN A 3 -22.88 0.40 15.60
CA ASN A 3 -21.56 0.96 15.34
C ASN A 3 -20.96 1.51 16.64
N LEU A 4 -20.01 0.76 17.23
CA LEU A 4 -19.35 1.13 18.48
C LEU A 4 -18.20 2.14 18.31
N ALA A 5 -17.94 2.61 17.08
CA ALA A 5 -16.82 3.51 16.80
C ALA A 5 -16.98 4.90 17.43
N GLU A 6 -18.21 5.39 17.63
CA GLU A 6 -18.49 6.69 18.27
C GLU A 6 -18.12 6.72 19.77
N TYR A 7 -18.06 5.57 20.44
CA TYR A 7 -17.82 5.48 21.88
C TYR A 7 -16.34 5.24 22.24
N ARG A 8 -15.42 5.50 21.31
CA ARG A 8 -14.02 5.12 21.49
C ARG A 8 -13.29 6.07 22.45
N ARG A 9 -12.66 5.51 23.48
CA ARG A 9 -11.85 6.23 24.49
C ARG A 9 -10.48 6.70 24.00
N ARG A 10 -10.05 6.33 22.78
CA ARG A 10 -8.70 6.62 22.24
C ARG A 10 -8.77 7.40 20.93
N PRO A 11 -7.83 8.33 20.67
CA PRO A 11 -7.80 9.12 19.45
C PRO A 11 -7.63 8.24 18.21
N SER A 12 -8.08 8.79 17.07
CA SER A 12 -7.91 8.17 15.76
C SER A 12 -6.42 7.97 15.44
N SER A 13 -6.11 6.81 14.87
CA SER A 13 -4.77 6.42 14.44
C SER A 13 -4.76 6.14 12.95
N LEU A 14 -3.58 6.18 12.30
CA LEU A 14 -3.45 5.84 10.88
C LEU A 14 -4.06 4.47 10.56
N ALA A 15 -3.86 3.51 11.46
CA ALA A 15 -4.41 2.16 11.34
C ALA A 15 -5.94 2.14 11.24
N ASP A 16 -6.66 3.16 11.68
CA ASP A 16 -8.12 3.24 11.56
C ASP A 16 -8.55 3.54 10.12
N TYR A 17 -7.74 4.27 9.37
CA TYR A 17 -8.01 4.66 7.98
C TYR A 17 -7.51 3.65 6.96
N LEU A 18 -6.52 2.83 7.31
CA LEU A 18 -6.00 1.80 6.41
C LEU A 18 -6.99 0.64 6.29
N PRO A 19 -7.14 0.02 5.11
CA PRO A 19 -8.00 -1.15 4.94
C PRO A 19 -7.40 -2.41 5.58
N TRP A 20 -6.12 -2.39 5.97
CA TRP A 20 -5.39 -3.55 6.46
C TRP A 20 -5.76 -3.90 7.90
N ALA A 21 -5.98 -5.19 8.17
CA ALA A 21 -6.24 -5.74 9.49
C ALA A 21 -5.03 -6.50 10.04
N ALA A 22 -4.43 -7.40 9.25
CA ALA A 22 -3.29 -8.20 9.69
C ALA A 22 -2.45 -8.74 8.51
N LEU A 23 -1.17 -9.01 8.75
CA LEU A 23 -0.34 -9.85 7.87
C LEU A 23 -0.56 -11.31 8.26
N VAL A 24 -1.25 -12.07 7.41
CA VAL A 24 -1.68 -13.45 7.73
C VAL A 24 -0.75 -14.52 7.14
N ALA A 25 0.05 -14.14 6.15
CA ALA A 25 1.10 -14.96 5.57
C ALA A 25 2.16 -14.05 4.92
N PRO A 26 3.35 -14.55 4.55
CA PRO A 26 4.34 -13.75 3.82
C PRO A 26 3.75 -13.10 2.56
N GLY A 27 3.66 -11.77 2.56
CA GLY A 27 3.11 -10.99 1.44
C GLY A 27 1.58 -11.03 1.30
N VAL A 28 0.84 -11.56 2.27
CA VAL A 28 -0.64 -11.62 2.24
C VAL A 28 -1.23 -10.82 3.40
N VAL A 29 -2.02 -9.79 3.06
CA VAL A 29 -2.72 -8.94 4.02
C VAL A 29 -4.20 -9.31 4.06
N LEU A 30 -4.73 -9.56 5.25
CA LEU A 30 -6.16 -9.60 5.51
C LEU A 30 -6.66 -8.16 5.67
N ASN A 31 -7.66 -7.78 4.89
CA ASN A 31 -8.31 -6.49 4.99
C ASN A 31 -9.49 -6.55 5.98
N LYS A 32 -9.89 -5.37 6.48
CA LYS A 32 -10.99 -5.20 7.45
C LYS A 32 -12.35 -5.59 6.89
N ASP A 33 -12.51 -5.62 5.57
CA ASP A 33 -13.71 -6.09 4.87
C ASP A 33 -13.71 -7.62 4.66
N GLY A 34 -12.67 -8.32 5.12
CA GLY A 34 -12.50 -9.77 4.96
C GLY A 34 -11.83 -10.19 3.66
N SER A 35 -11.49 -9.26 2.77
CA SER A 35 -10.75 -9.57 1.53
C SER A 35 -9.27 -9.87 1.81
N PHE A 36 -8.64 -10.63 0.91
CA PHE A 36 -7.20 -10.87 0.93
C PHE A 36 -6.50 -10.05 -0.15
N GLN A 37 -5.46 -9.32 0.24
CA GLN A 37 -4.57 -8.61 -0.68
C GLN A 37 -3.25 -9.37 -0.81
N ARG A 38 -2.84 -9.67 -2.04
CA ARG A 38 -1.50 -10.17 -2.36
C ARG A 38 -0.59 -8.98 -2.66
N THR A 39 0.50 -8.87 -1.93
CA THR A 39 1.43 -7.73 -2.02
C THR A 39 2.73 -8.17 -2.70
N ALA A 40 3.21 -7.36 -3.64
CA ALA A 40 4.55 -7.49 -4.21
C ALA A 40 5.47 -6.40 -3.64
N ARG A 41 6.73 -6.76 -3.37
CA ARG A 41 7.77 -5.79 -2.97
C ARG A 41 8.69 -5.53 -4.15
N PHE A 42 8.95 -4.27 -4.44
CA PHE A 42 9.93 -3.83 -5.42
C PHE A 42 10.90 -2.85 -4.75
N ARG A 43 12.20 -3.00 -5.01
CA ARG A 43 13.23 -2.02 -4.66
C ARG A 43 13.81 -1.49 -5.96
N GLY A 44 13.57 -0.20 -6.21
CA GLY A 44 14.10 0.49 -7.39
C GLY A 44 15.59 0.85 -7.26
N PRO A 45 16.15 1.49 -8.30
CA PRO A 45 17.46 2.13 -8.22
C PRO A 45 17.46 3.25 -7.18
N ASP A 46 18.66 3.71 -6.79
CA ASP A 46 18.79 4.89 -5.94
C ASP A 46 18.23 6.13 -6.66
N LEU A 47 17.17 6.72 -6.11
CA LEU A 47 16.51 7.89 -6.68
C LEU A 47 17.08 9.19 -6.14
N ASP A 48 17.77 9.16 -4.99
CA ASP A 48 18.32 10.37 -4.37
C ASP A 48 19.54 10.88 -5.14
N SER A 49 20.29 9.97 -5.78
CA SER A 49 21.44 10.29 -6.63
C SER A 49 21.12 10.34 -8.13
N ALA A 50 19.85 10.16 -8.52
CA ALA A 50 19.47 10.04 -9.92
C ALA A 50 19.46 11.39 -10.65
N THR A 51 19.94 11.40 -11.89
CA THR A 51 19.80 12.55 -12.78
C THR A 51 18.33 12.75 -13.19
N PRO A 52 17.92 13.97 -13.61
CA PRO A 52 16.57 14.21 -14.11
C PRO A 52 16.15 13.26 -15.25
N ALA A 53 17.09 12.92 -16.15
CA ALA A 53 16.83 11.99 -17.24
C ALA A 53 16.55 10.56 -16.74
N GLU A 54 17.27 10.10 -15.73
CA GLU A 54 17.07 8.78 -15.11
C GLU A 54 15.76 8.70 -14.33
N LEU A 55 15.36 9.78 -13.66
CA LEU A 55 14.06 9.87 -12.98
C LEU A 55 12.91 9.74 -13.98
N VAL A 56 12.98 10.46 -15.11
CA VAL A 56 11.98 10.37 -16.18
C VAL A 56 11.95 8.96 -16.76
N GLY A 57 13.10 8.36 -17.07
CA GLY A 57 13.19 7.01 -17.60
C GLY A 57 12.68 5.94 -16.63
N THR A 58 12.93 6.09 -15.33
CA THR A 58 12.43 5.18 -14.29
C THR A 58 10.91 5.30 -14.14
N THR A 59 10.40 6.54 -14.13
CA THR A 59 8.96 6.82 -14.08
C THR A 59 8.22 6.21 -15.27
N ALA A 60 8.75 6.39 -16.50
CA ALA A 60 8.16 5.81 -17.71
C ALA A 60 8.08 4.27 -17.65
N ARG A 61 9.14 3.61 -17.16
CA ARG A 61 9.17 2.14 -16.98
C ARG A 61 8.17 1.66 -15.94
N LEU A 62 8.11 2.33 -14.78
CA LEU A 62 7.17 2.01 -13.71
C LEU A 62 5.72 2.16 -14.18
N ASN A 63 5.39 3.28 -14.81
CA ASN A 63 4.06 3.53 -15.37
C ASN A 63 3.69 2.50 -16.44
N GLY A 64 4.64 2.13 -17.29
CA GLY A 64 4.45 1.08 -18.29
C GLY A 64 4.14 -0.29 -17.67
N ALA A 65 4.75 -0.62 -16.53
CA ALA A 65 4.47 -1.85 -15.79
C ALA A 65 3.09 -1.79 -15.09
N LEU A 66 2.79 -0.70 -14.37
CA LEU A 66 1.53 -0.54 -13.64
C LEU A 66 0.32 -0.54 -14.57
N ARG A 67 0.41 0.11 -15.73
CA ARG A 67 -0.67 0.14 -16.73
C ARG A 67 -1.09 -1.25 -17.22
N ARG A 68 -0.21 -2.25 -17.12
CA ARG A 68 -0.53 -3.63 -17.53
C ARG A 68 -1.32 -4.41 -16.47
N LEU A 69 -1.48 -3.85 -15.27
CA LEU A 69 -2.19 -4.49 -14.17
C LEU A 69 -3.70 -4.20 -14.15
N GLY A 70 -4.20 -3.37 -15.08
CA GLY A 70 -5.61 -2.99 -15.18
C GLY A 70 -5.84 -1.55 -14.77
#